data_AF-D7MB46-F1
#
_entry.id   AF-D7MB46-F1
#
_cell.length_a   1.000
_cell.length_b   1.000
_cell.length_c   1.000
_cell.angle_alpha   90.00
_cell.angle_beta   90.00
_cell.angle_gamma   90.00
#
_symmetry.space_group_name_H-M   'P 1'
#
loop_
_entity.id
_entity.type
_entity.pdbx_description
1 polymer ?
#
loop_
_entity_poly.entity_id
_entity_poly.type
_entity_poly.pdbx_seq_one_letter_code
_entity_poly.pdbx_strand_id
1 'polypeptide(L)'
;MSVSDRELEEAGRKLRDPPSSVHEILSLLDKVEHLMSKIEQSPPCPTMCELYPLIGALVSPKLFKHSDAHVKLAVAACICQITFITAPDLTYDDDQMKEVFRLIVSSFEHLSDIYSRSYAKRLSILETVHDVKLSRVMLNLECDALLVEMFQHFLNGIRDHHPVKVFSSMEHIMTLVVEESDDIPPQLLSPILHYVRKDDKQIPQVSRKLAEQVLINCASKLKTYLADAVKSSGISLDKYSNIVASICEGALSALKQNGAVADKKENSQDPREVAVKACFFLFATSIETLKFVDFVEKR
;
A
#
# COMPACT_ATOMS: atom_id res chain seq x y z
N MET A 1 1.03 -21.73 -25.59
CA MET A 1 1.92 -20.57 -25.45
C MET A 1 1.60 -19.56 -26.51
N SER A 2 1.07 -18.42 -26.10
CA SER A 2 0.92 -17.23 -26.92
C SER A 2 2.30 -16.66 -27.31
N VAL A 3 2.35 -15.76 -28.29
CA VAL A 3 3.60 -15.04 -28.63
C VAL A 3 4.08 -14.20 -27.42
N SER A 4 3.13 -13.60 -26.69
CA SER A 4 3.40 -12.80 -25.49
C SER A 4 4.06 -13.62 -24.38
N ASP A 5 3.67 -14.89 -24.23
CA ASP A 5 4.22 -15.80 -23.22
C ASP A 5 5.71 -16.04 -23.44
N ARG A 6 6.12 -16.31 -24.69
CA ARG A 6 7.53 -16.54 -25.06
C ARG A 6 8.39 -15.30 -24.85
N GLU A 7 7.86 -14.14 -25.20
CA GLU A 7 8.59 -12.87 -25.04
C GLU A 7 8.83 -12.53 -23.57
N LEU A 8 7.86 -12.84 -22.70
CA LEU A 8 7.97 -12.63 -21.27
C LEU A 8 9.04 -13.55 -20.65
N GLU A 9 9.02 -14.82 -21.03
CA GLU A 9 10.01 -15.81 -20.61
C GLU A 9 11.44 -15.42 -21.05
N GLU A 10 11.60 -14.99 -22.31
CA GLU A 10 12.88 -14.51 -22.83
C GLU A 10 13.37 -13.26 -22.10
N ALA A 11 12.49 -12.29 -21.86
CA ALA A 11 12.84 -11.08 -21.13
C ALA A 11 13.23 -11.39 -19.67
N GLY A 12 12.49 -12.29 -19.00
CA GLY A 12 12.81 -12.77 -17.65
C GLY A 12 14.19 -13.45 -17.59
N ARG A 13 14.54 -14.26 -18.61
CA ARG A 13 15.89 -14.84 -18.72
C ARG A 13 16.98 -13.78 -18.88
N LYS A 14 16.76 -12.75 -19.71
CA LYS A 14 17.71 -11.64 -19.88
C LYS A 14 17.88 -10.82 -18.60
N LEU A 15 16.81 -10.64 -17.82
CA LEU A 15 16.89 -9.92 -16.54
C LEU A 15 17.60 -10.71 -15.43
N ARG A 16 17.72 -12.03 -15.56
CA ARG A 16 18.50 -12.85 -14.62
C ARG A 16 19.99 -12.52 -14.67
N ASP A 17 20.51 -12.21 -15.84
CA ASP A 17 21.85 -11.67 -16.04
C ASP A 17 21.74 -10.36 -16.83
N PRO A 18 21.35 -9.27 -16.16
CA PRO A 18 20.97 -8.04 -16.83
C PRO A 18 22.15 -7.42 -17.56
N PRO A 19 21.90 -6.71 -18.68
CA PRO A 19 22.95 -5.98 -19.39
C PRO A 19 23.60 -4.92 -18.48
N SER A 20 24.83 -4.52 -18.78
CA SER A 20 25.55 -3.52 -17.98
C SER A 20 25.03 -2.09 -18.18
N SER A 21 24.35 -1.83 -19.30
CA SER A 21 23.82 -0.51 -19.64
C SER A 21 22.49 -0.25 -18.93
N VAL A 22 22.44 0.84 -18.14
CA VAL A 22 21.20 1.31 -17.49
C VAL A 22 20.05 1.47 -18.49
N HIS A 23 20.33 2.00 -19.68
CA HIS A 23 19.31 2.19 -20.70
C HIS A 23 18.72 0.87 -21.19
N GLU A 24 19.57 -0.15 -21.38
CA GLU A 24 19.12 -1.48 -21.82
C GLU A 24 18.34 -2.20 -20.72
N ILE A 25 18.76 -2.08 -19.46
CA ILE A 25 18.01 -2.62 -18.32
C ILE A 25 16.61 -1.99 -18.27
N LEU A 26 16.53 -0.65 -18.35
CA LEU A 26 15.26 0.06 -18.33
C LEU A 26 14.36 -0.35 -19.49
N SER A 27 14.91 -0.47 -20.71
CA SER A 27 14.14 -0.93 -21.86
C SER A 27 13.62 -2.36 -21.70
N LEU A 28 14.39 -3.25 -21.05
CA LEU A 28 13.93 -4.62 -20.75
C LEU A 28 12.82 -4.62 -19.69
N LEU A 29 12.96 -3.83 -18.63
CA LEU A 29 11.94 -3.69 -17.58
C LEU A 29 10.65 -3.08 -18.13
N ASP A 30 10.74 -2.05 -18.98
CA ASP A 30 9.58 -1.45 -19.65
C ASP A 30 8.88 -2.46 -20.58
N LYS A 31 9.64 -3.30 -21.30
CA LYS A 31 9.07 -4.38 -22.11
C LYS A 31 8.33 -5.38 -21.23
N VAL A 32 8.92 -5.79 -20.11
CA VAL A 32 8.33 -6.74 -19.17
C VAL A 32 7.05 -6.19 -18.54
N GLU A 33 7.07 -4.95 -18.05
CA GLU A 33 5.91 -4.26 -17.50
C GLU A 33 4.78 -4.19 -18.54
N HIS A 34 5.08 -3.83 -19.78
CA HIS A 34 4.10 -3.79 -20.86
C HIS A 34 3.51 -5.17 -21.18
N LEU A 35 4.31 -6.23 -21.17
CA LEU A 35 3.82 -7.60 -21.39
C LEU A 35 2.90 -8.05 -20.24
N MET A 36 3.29 -7.78 -19.00
CA MET A 36 2.51 -8.13 -17.81
C MET A 36 1.21 -7.33 -17.67
N SER A 37 1.15 -6.11 -18.19
CA SER A 37 -0.08 -5.29 -18.15
C SER A 37 -1.28 -5.91 -18.87
N LYS A 38 -1.04 -6.93 -19.71
CA LYS A 38 -2.06 -7.67 -20.48
C LYS A 38 -2.51 -8.95 -19.77
N ILE A 39 -1.87 -9.31 -18.66
CA ILE A 39 -2.16 -10.54 -17.92
C ILE A 39 -3.20 -10.21 -16.86
N GLU A 40 -4.32 -10.92 -16.89
CA GLU A 40 -5.36 -10.82 -15.86
C GLU A 40 -4.86 -11.37 -14.52
N GLN A 41 -5.48 -10.92 -13.43
CA GLN A 41 -5.22 -11.46 -12.09
C GLN A 41 -5.57 -12.96 -12.01
N SER A 42 -4.73 -13.72 -11.33
CA SER A 42 -4.83 -15.18 -11.15
C SER A 42 -4.96 -15.95 -12.48
N PRO A 43 -4.01 -15.80 -13.42
CA PRO A 43 -4.09 -16.44 -14.72
C PRO A 43 -3.89 -17.97 -14.62
N PRO A 44 -4.25 -18.75 -15.66
CA PRO A 44 -4.04 -20.19 -15.67
C PRO A 44 -2.57 -20.59 -15.48
N CYS A 45 -2.35 -21.77 -14.89
CA CYS A 45 -1.02 -22.31 -14.56
C CYS A 45 0.04 -22.17 -15.67
N PRO A 46 -0.24 -22.46 -16.96
CA PRO A 46 0.76 -22.27 -18.02
C PRO A 46 1.28 -20.83 -18.11
N THR A 47 0.42 -19.82 -17.96
CA THR A 47 0.81 -18.40 -17.97
C THR A 47 1.55 -18.02 -16.68
N MET A 48 1.14 -18.57 -15.53
CA MET A 48 1.85 -18.39 -14.27
C MET A 48 3.28 -18.93 -14.32
N CYS A 49 3.49 -20.08 -14.97
CA CYS A 49 4.81 -20.70 -15.08
C CYS A 49 5.83 -19.79 -15.80
N GLU A 50 5.38 -18.99 -16.77
CA GLU A 50 6.23 -18.06 -17.53
C GLU A 50 6.72 -16.87 -16.69
N LEU A 51 6.06 -16.58 -15.56
CA LEU A 51 6.46 -15.53 -14.65
C LEU A 51 7.61 -15.96 -13.72
N TYR A 52 7.80 -17.24 -13.45
CA TYR A 52 8.82 -17.70 -12.48
C TYR A 52 10.25 -17.25 -12.78
N PRO A 53 10.75 -17.28 -14.04
CA PRO A 53 12.07 -16.76 -14.36
C PRO A 53 12.22 -15.28 -13.99
N LEU A 54 11.13 -14.50 -14.16
CA LEU A 54 11.08 -13.08 -13.87
C LEU A 54 10.98 -12.79 -12.37
N ILE A 55 10.12 -13.51 -11.65
CA ILE A 55 9.92 -13.35 -10.19
C ILE A 55 11.27 -13.43 -9.47
N GLY A 56 12.07 -14.46 -9.77
CA GLY A 56 13.40 -14.62 -9.17
C GLY A 56 14.44 -13.61 -9.67
N ALA A 57 14.34 -13.16 -10.92
CA ALA A 57 15.27 -12.17 -11.47
C ALA A 57 15.11 -10.79 -10.81
N LEU A 58 13.88 -10.33 -10.59
CA LEU A 58 13.59 -8.99 -10.07
C LEU A 58 14.08 -8.78 -8.63
N VAL A 59 14.08 -9.83 -7.81
CA VAL A 59 14.62 -9.80 -6.44
C VAL A 59 16.12 -10.10 -6.37
N SER A 60 16.77 -10.35 -7.51
CA SER A 60 18.22 -10.55 -7.53
C SER A 60 18.95 -9.26 -7.11
N PRO A 61 20.08 -9.34 -6.37
CA PRO A 61 20.81 -8.15 -5.93
C PRO A 61 21.25 -7.23 -7.08
N LYS A 62 21.45 -7.78 -8.28
CA LYS A 62 21.85 -7.02 -9.49
C LYS A 62 20.80 -6.00 -9.91
N LEU A 63 19.51 -6.31 -9.73
CA LEU A 63 18.39 -5.43 -10.07
C LEU A 63 17.82 -4.74 -8.85
N PHE A 64 17.53 -5.51 -7.79
CA PHE A 64 16.86 -5.03 -6.60
C PHE A 64 17.67 -3.99 -5.82
N LYS A 65 19.00 -4.17 -5.77
CA LYS A 65 19.94 -3.26 -5.08
C LYS A 65 20.74 -2.41 -6.07
N HIS A 66 20.21 -2.19 -7.27
CA HIS A 66 20.88 -1.41 -8.30
C HIS A 66 21.11 0.04 -7.83
N SER A 67 22.23 0.65 -8.23
CA SER A 67 22.61 2.01 -7.80
C SER A 67 21.74 3.10 -8.42
N ASP A 68 21.33 2.91 -9.68
CA ASP A 68 20.44 3.83 -10.39
C ASP A 68 19.01 3.80 -9.82
N ALA A 69 18.49 4.98 -9.45
CA ALA A 69 17.17 5.13 -8.85
C ALA A 69 16.01 4.83 -9.81
N HIS A 70 16.19 5.07 -11.12
CA HIS A 70 15.15 4.75 -12.10
C HIS A 70 15.06 3.25 -12.36
N VAL A 71 16.19 2.53 -12.34
CA VAL A 71 16.20 1.06 -12.39
C VAL A 71 15.45 0.49 -11.19
N LYS A 72 15.77 0.95 -9.97
CA LYS A 72 15.06 0.52 -8.76
C LYS A 72 13.56 0.77 -8.84
N LEU A 73 13.13 1.94 -9.31
CA LEU A 73 11.72 2.25 -9.49
C LEU A 73 11.05 1.35 -10.54
N ALA A 74 11.71 1.08 -11.66
CA ALA A 74 11.18 0.18 -12.70
C ALA A 74 11.08 -1.26 -12.19
N VAL A 75 12.04 -1.71 -11.38
CA VAL A 75 11.97 -3.00 -10.67
C VAL A 75 10.78 -3.02 -9.71
N ALA A 76 10.57 -1.95 -8.93
CA ALA A 76 9.43 -1.81 -8.02
C ALA A 76 8.09 -1.93 -8.76
N ALA A 77 7.95 -1.24 -9.90
CA ALA A 77 6.75 -1.31 -10.73
C ALA A 77 6.50 -2.72 -11.28
N CYS A 78 7.55 -3.39 -11.77
CA CYS A 78 7.45 -4.78 -12.23
C CYS A 78 7.05 -5.74 -11.10
N ILE A 79 7.63 -5.59 -9.91
CA ILE A 79 7.29 -6.39 -8.73
C ILE A 79 5.83 -6.15 -8.32
N CYS A 80 5.37 -4.90 -8.26
CA CYS A 80 3.97 -4.58 -8.00
C CYS A 80 3.04 -5.26 -9.01
N GLN A 81 3.34 -5.16 -10.30
CA GLN A 81 2.52 -5.81 -11.33
C GLN A 81 2.47 -7.34 -11.16
N ILE A 82 3.59 -7.98 -10.80
CA ILE A 82 3.60 -9.40 -10.45
C ILE A 82 2.69 -9.67 -9.26
N THR A 83 2.82 -8.89 -8.18
CA THR A 83 2.00 -9.05 -6.99
C THR A 83 0.51 -8.86 -7.29
N PHE A 84 0.15 -7.94 -8.20
CA PHE A 84 -1.21 -7.81 -8.70
C PHE A 84 -1.68 -9.08 -9.43
N ILE A 85 -0.86 -9.61 -10.33
CA ILE A 85 -1.19 -10.82 -11.10
C ILE A 85 -1.35 -12.03 -10.19
N THR A 86 -0.50 -12.18 -9.16
CA THR A 86 -0.51 -13.36 -8.30
C THR A 86 -1.46 -13.26 -7.12
N ALA A 87 -1.94 -12.07 -6.78
CA ALA A 87 -2.90 -11.89 -5.68
C ALA A 87 -4.14 -12.79 -5.87
N PRO A 88 -4.68 -13.38 -4.78
CA PRO A 88 -4.38 -13.10 -3.37
C PRO A 88 -3.12 -13.77 -2.82
N ASP A 89 -2.47 -14.65 -3.59
CA ASP A 89 -1.27 -15.35 -3.15
C ASP A 89 -0.03 -14.44 -3.26
N LEU A 90 0.76 -14.40 -2.19
CA LEU A 90 2.03 -13.68 -2.18
C LEU A 90 3.11 -14.49 -2.90
N THR A 91 3.91 -13.80 -3.69
CA THR A 91 5.00 -14.42 -4.48
C THR A 91 6.29 -14.63 -3.71
N TYR A 92 6.47 -13.92 -2.61
CA TYR A 92 7.71 -13.87 -1.84
C TYR A 92 7.42 -14.24 -0.38
N ASP A 93 8.43 -14.79 0.31
CA ASP A 93 8.34 -15.02 1.75
C ASP A 93 8.32 -13.70 2.56
N ASP A 94 8.04 -13.79 3.85
CA ASP A 94 7.86 -12.61 4.71
C ASP A 94 9.09 -11.68 4.75
N ASP A 95 10.30 -12.24 4.77
CA ASP A 95 11.54 -11.44 4.84
C ASP A 95 11.80 -10.75 3.49
N GLN A 96 11.58 -11.45 2.39
CA GLN A 96 11.63 -10.88 1.05
C GLN A 96 10.55 -9.80 0.85
N MET A 97 9.33 -10.05 1.32
CA MET A 97 8.22 -9.08 1.23
C MET A 97 8.53 -7.79 2.00
N LYS A 98 9.18 -7.88 3.16
CA LYS A 98 9.64 -6.69 3.90
C LYS A 98 10.60 -5.84 3.07
N GLU A 99 11.58 -6.45 2.41
CA GLU A 99 12.47 -5.73 1.50
C GLU A 99 11.72 -5.12 0.31
N VAL A 100 10.80 -5.88 -0.30
CA VAL A 100 9.92 -5.41 -1.38
C VAL A 100 9.13 -4.18 -0.93
N PHE A 101 8.56 -4.18 0.28
CA PHE A 101 7.85 -3.03 0.82
C PHE A 101 8.75 -1.82 1.02
N ARG A 102 10.02 -1.99 1.41
CA ARG A 102 10.97 -0.85 1.45
C ARG A 102 11.14 -0.23 0.07
N LEU A 103 11.27 -1.06 -0.96
CA LEU A 103 11.39 -0.59 -2.34
C LEU A 103 10.11 0.12 -2.82
N ILE A 104 8.94 -0.45 -2.53
CA ILE A 104 7.63 0.14 -2.87
C ILE A 104 7.45 1.49 -2.16
N VAL A 105 7.66 1.56 -0.85
CA VAL A 105 7.49 2.80 -0.08
C VAL A 105 8.44 3.88 -0.54
N SER A 106 9.71 3.56 -0.81
CA SER A 106 10.68 4.53 -1.36
C SER A 106 10.28 5.04 -2.76
N SER A 107 9.48 4.29 -3.50
CA SER A 107 8.99 4.71 -4.81
C SER A 107 7.99 5.87 -4.73
N PHE A 108 7.37 6.10 -3.57
CA PHE A 108 6.47 7.22 -3.34
C PHE A 108 7.18 8.55 -3.05
N GLU A 109 8.52 8.54 -2.97
CA GLU A 109 9.29 9.78 -2.94
C GLU A 109 9.08 10.57 -4.23
N HIS A 110 9.00 11.90 -4.12
CA HIS A 110 8.83 12.83 -5.25
C HIS A 110 7.52 12.64 -6.06
N LEU A 111 6.44 12.15 -5.45
CA LEU A 111 5.12 12.08 -6.10
C LEU A 111 4.60 13.44 -6.61
N SER A 112 5.10 14.56 -6.09
CA SER A 112 4.77 15.91 -6.55
C SER A 112 5.40 16.31 -7.90
N ASP A 113 6.42 15.57 -8.37
CA ASP A 113 7.09 15.85 -9.64
C ASP A 113 6.39 15.17 -10.82
N ILE A 114 5.33 15.81 -11.31
CA ILE A 114 4.54 15.34 -12.46
C ILE A 114 5.30 15.37 -13.79
N TYR A 115 6.42 16.09 -13.86
CA TYR A 115 7.26 16.18 -15.07
C TYR A 115 8.33 15.08 -15.11
N SER A 116 8.51 14.35 -14.01
CA SER A 116 9.40 13.21 -13.94
C SER A 116 8.98 12.13 -14.94
N ARG A 117 9.94 11.60 -15.71
CA ARG A 117 9.72 10.38 -16.53
C ARG A 117 9.24 9.17 -15.71
N SER A 118 9.47 9.23 -14.41
CA SER A 118 9.15 8.20 -13.43
C SER A 118 7.75 8.36 -12.82
N TYR A 119 7.06 9.48 -13.05
CA TYR A 119 5.77 9.79 -12.42
C TYR A 119 4.69 8.73 -12.71
N ALA A 120 4.55 8.32 -13.98
CA ALA A 120 3.58 7.30 -14.37
C ALA A 120 3.79 5.96 -13.62
N LYS A 121 5.05 5.54 -13.44
CA LYS A 121 5.37 4.32 -12.68
C LYS A 121 5.04 4.44 -11.20
N ARG A 122 5.27 5.61 -10.58
CA ARG A 122 4.87 5.85 -9.19
C ARG A 122 3.36 5.75 -8.99
N LEU A 123 2.58 6.26 -9.95
CA LEU A 123 1.12 6.13 -9.91
C LEU A 123 0.69 4.68 -10.08
N SER A 124 1.29 3.94 -11.01
CA SER A 124 1.00 2.51 -11.17
C SER A 124 1.27 1.72 -9.89
N ILE A 125 2.39 1.99 -9.20
CA ILE A 125 2.70 1.37 -7.91
C ILE A 125 1.64 1.74 -6.85
N LEU A 126 1.23 3.01 -6.78
CA LEU A 126 0.19 3.46 -5.85
C LEU A 126 -1.14 2.75 -6.11
N GLU A 127 -1.54 2.65 -7.38
CA GLU A 127 -2.76 1.95 -7.81
C GLU A 127 -2.71 0.47 -7.40
N THR A 128 -1.59 -0.21 -7.62
CA THR A 128 -1.44 -1.61 -7.18
C THR A 128 -1.50 -1.77 -5.67
N VAL A 129 -0.82 -0.91 -4.90
CA VAL A 129 -0.86 -0.95 -3.42
C VAL A 129 -2.30 -0.78 -2.91
N HIS A 130 -3.06 0.11 -3.55
CA HIS A 130 -4.47 0.33 -3.26
C HIS A 130 -5.32 -0.91 -3.62
N ASP A 131 -5.24 -1.38 -4.86
CA ASP A 131 -6.15 -2.40 -5.40
C ASP A 131 -5.92 -3.77 -4.75
N VAL A 132 -4.67 -4.13 -4.47
CA VAL A 132 -4.29 -5.39 -3.80
C VAL A 132 -4.30 -5.26 -2.28
N LYS A 133 -4.53 -4.05 -1.74
CA LYS A 133 -4.52 -3.73 -0.31
C LYS A 133 -3.21 -4.16 0.36
N LEU A 134 -2.07 -3.88 -0.28
CA LEU A 134 -0.75 -4.30 0.20
C LEU A 134 -0.41 -3.73 1.58
N SER A 135 -1.01 -2.62 1.96
CA SER A 135 -0.89 -2.05 3.30
C SER A 135 -1.44 -2.97 4.40
N ARG A 136 -2.41 -3.85 4.10
CA ARG A 136 -2.87 -4.89 5.04
C ARG A 136 -1.80 -5.95 5.27
N VAL A 137 -1.10 -6.34 4.20
CA VAL A 137 0.02 -7.28 4.31
C VAL A 137 1.16 -6.66 5.12
N MET A 138 1.45 -5.36 4.92
CA MET A 138 2.41 -4.63 5.73
C MET A 138 2.04 -4.63 7.23
N LEU A 139 0.76 -4.48 7.58
CA LEU A 139 0.28 -4.60 8.96
C LEU A 139 0.55 -6.01 9.53
N ASN A 140 0.17 -7.05 8.78
CA ASN A 140 0.37 -8.44 9.21
C ASN A 140 1.85 -8.82 9.39
N LEU A 141 2.75 -8.17 8.66
CA LEU A 141 4.21 -8.36 8.76
C LEU A 141 4.88 -7.37 9.73
N GLU A 142 4.10 -6.60 10.50
CA GLU A 142 4.59 -5.64 11.50
C GLU A 142 5.54 -4.58 10.91
N CYS A 143 5.23 -4.08 9.71
CA CYS A 143 6.04 -3.11 8.98
C CYS A 143 5.75 -1.65 9.40
N ASP A 144 5.57 -1.37 10.68
CA ASP A 144 5.09 -0.08 11.20
C ASP A 144 5.92 1.11 10.74
N ALA A 145 7.25 0.98 10.76
CA ALA A 145 8.14 2.04 10.32
C ALA A 145 7.92 2.41 8.84
N LEU A 146 7.62 1.43 7.99
CA LEU A 146 7.33 1.65 6.57
C LEU A 146 5.94 2.25 6.34
N LEU A 147 4.96 1.89 7.17
CA LEU A 147 3.64 2.51 7.14
C LEU A 147 3.72 4.00 7.51
N VAL A 148 4.50 4.34 8.55
CA VAL A 148 4.78 5.73 8.94
C VAL A 148 5.47 6.48 7.79
N GLU A 149 6.50 5.90 7.19
CA GLU A 149 7.23 6.50 6.07
C GLU A 149 6.31 6.71 4.85
N MET A 150 5.47 5.74 4.52
CA MET A 150 4.49 5.84 3.44
C MET A 150 3.51 7.00 3.67
N PHE A 151 3.02 7.19 4.89
CA PHE A 151 2.15 8.31 5.25
C PHE A 151 2.86 9.66 5.04
N GLN A 152 4.14 9.74 5.42
CA GLN A 152 4.95 10.94 5.19
C GLN A 152 5.10 11.24 3.70
N HIS A 153 5.41 10.22 2.88
CA HIS A 153 5.53 10.38 1.42
C HIS A 153 4.22 10.85 0.80
N PHE A 154 3.08 10.29 1.19
CA PHE A 154 1.77 10.70 0.67
C PHE A 154 1.42 12.14 1.04
N LEU A 155 1.52 12.49 2.34
CA LEU A 155 1.17 13.82 2.82
C LEU A 155 2.10 14.91 2.26
N ASN A 156 3.40 14.60 2.12
CA ASN A 156 4.37 15.52 1.52
C ASN A 156 4.23 15.61 0.00
N GLY A 157 3.84 14.51 -0.65
CA GLY A 157 3.79 14.38 -2.11
C GLY A 157 2.51 14.93 -2.75
N ILE A 158 1.35 14.80 -2.10
CA ILE A 158 0.04 15.16 -2.69
C ILE A 158 -0.05 16.65 -3.06
N ARG A 159 -0.59 16.95 -4.24
CA ARG A 159 -0.73 18.31 -4.79
C ARG A 159 -2.07 18.48 -5.50
N ASP A 160 -2.53 19.73 -5.66
CA ASP A 160 -3.82 20.04 -6.30
C ASP A 160 -3.90 19.62 -7.78
N HIS A 161 -2.75 19.46 -8.45
CA HIS A 161 -2.69 18.99 -9.83
C HIS A 161 -2.84 17.46 -9.97
N HIS A 162 -2.84 16.72 -8.87
CA HIS A 162 -2.96 15.27 -8.95
C HIS A 162 -4.39 14.87 -9.33
N PRO A 163 -4.55 13.81 -10.15
CA PRO A 163 -5.87 13.26 -10.42
C PRO A 163 -6.60 12.89 -9.13
N VAL A 164 -7.92 13.04 -9.10
CA VAL A 164 -8.75 12.70 -7.94
C VAL A 164 -8.50 11.27 -7.45
N LYS A 165 -8.28 10.33 -8.38
CA LYS A 165 -7.96 8.93 -8.05
C LYS A 165 -6.71 8.81 -7.17
N VAL A 166 -5.68 9.62 -7.40
CA VAL A 166 -4.44 9.61 -6.58
C VAL A 166 -4.75 10.01 -5.14
N PHE A 167 -5.54 11.07 -4.95
CA PHE A 167 -5.99 11.49 -3.63
C PHE A 167 -6.80 10.38 -2.94
N SER A 168 -7.81 9.83 -3.63
CA SER A 168 -8.66 8.77 -3.09
C SER A 168 -7.89 7.50 -2.75
N SER A 169 -6.89 7.11 -3.56
CA SER A 169 -6.04 5.95 -3.27
C SER A 169 -5.18 6.18 -2.02
N MET A 170 -4.55 7.35 -1.88
CA MET A 170 -3.78 7.70 -0.67
C MET A 170 -4.68 7.70 0.58
N GLU A 171 -5.84 8.34 0.49
CA GLU A 171 -6.83 8.40 1.57
C GLU A 171 -7.26 6.98 1.99
N HIS A 172 -7.64 6.15 1.02
CA HIS A 172 -8.10 4.79 1.29
C HIS A 172 -7.01 3.93 1.93
N ILE A 173 -5.76 3.99 1.42
CA ILE A 173 -4.63 3.25 2.00
C ILE A 173 -4.39 3.70 3.45
N MET A 174 -4.33 5.01 3.70
CA MET A 174 -4.09 5.54 5.05
C MET A 174 -5.23 5.20 6.01
N THR A 175 -6.49 5.30 5.57
CA THR A 175 -7.67 4.91 6.34
C THR A 175 -7.67 3.42 6.66
N LEU A 176 -7.38 2.55 5.67
CA LEU A 176 -7.32 1.10 5.87
C LEU A 176 -6.29 0.76 6.95
N VAL A 177 -5.09 1.33 6.87
CA VAL A 177 -4.04 1.09 7.84
C VAL A 177 -4.50 1.44 9.26
N VAL A 178 -5.07 2.63 9.46
CA VAL A 178 -5.56 3.06 10.78
C VAL A 178 -6.73 2.19 11.27
N GLU A 179 -7.72 1.92 10.42
CA GLU A 179 -8.89 1.11 10.77
C GLU A 179 -8.57 -0.36 11.04
N GLU A 180 -7.48 -0.90 10.49
CA GLU A 180 -7.13 -2.32 10.63
C GLU A 180 -5.99 -2.58 11.62
N SER A 181 -5.26 -1.57 12.11
CA SER A 181 -4.28 -1.76 13.20
C SER A 181 -4.94 -2.16 14.52
N ASP A 182 -4.64 -3.33 15.10
CA ASP A 182 -5.20 -3.71 16.42
C ASP A 182 -4.87 -2.67 17.50
N ASP A 183 -3.61 -2.24 17.55
CA ASP A 183 -3.14 -1.11 18.33
C ASP A 183 -2.47 -0.09 17.40
N ILE A 184 -2.84 1.18 17.52
CA ILE A 184 -2.30 2.25 16.67
C ILE A 184 -1.03 2.81 17.33
N PRO A 185 0.16 2.62 16.75
CA PRO A 185 1.38 3.19 17.29
C PRO A 185 1.31 4.73 17.25
N PRO A 186 1.70 5.45 18.32
CA PRO A 186 1.68 6.93 18.32
C PRO A 186 2.46 7.55 17.15
N GLN A 187 3.51 6.88 16.69
CA GLN A 187 4.34 7.28 15.56
C GLN A 187 3.55 7.29 14.24
N LEU A 188 2.55 6.44 14.08
CA LEU A 188 1.67 6.39 12.90
C LEU A 188 0.77 7.62 12.81
N LEU A 189 0.36 8.18 13.95
CA LEU A 189 -0.45 9.40 14.02
C LEU A 189 0.38 10.68 13.87
N SER A 190 1.69 10.63 14.11
CA SER A 190 2.57 11.81 14.09
C SER A 190 2.55 12.55 12.74
N PRO A 191 2.71 11.89 11.57
CA PRO A 191 2.57 12.56 10.27
C PRO A 191 1.20 13.20 10.08
N ILE A 192 0.12 12.51 10.46
CA ILE A 192 -1.25 13.02 10.30
C ILE A 192 -1.44 14.28 11.16
N LEU A 193 -1.03 14.23 12.44
CA LEU A 193 -1.11 15.35 13.37
C LEU A 193 -0.31 16.55 12.88
N HIS A 194 0.90 16.34 12.34
CA HIS A 194 1.71 17.40 11.76
C HIS A 194 0.95 18.14 10.65
N TYR A 195 0.32 17.41 9.72
CA TYR A 195 -0.37 17.99 8.57
C TYR A 195 -1.71 18.68 8.89
N VAL A 196 -2.31 18.40 10.06
CA VAL A 196 -3.53 19.08 10.52
C VAL A 196 -3.27 20.25 11.48
N ARG A 197 -2.00 20.66 11.64
CA ARG A 197 -1.65 21.88 12.38
C ARG A 197 -2.14 23.13 11.63
N LYS A 198 -2.70 24.08 12.39
CA LYS A 198 -3.17 25.39 11.90
C LYS A 198 -2.07 26.45 11.89
N ASP A 199 -1.08 26.30 12.76
CA ASP A 199 -0.01 27.28 12.94
C ASP A 199 1.06 27.21 11.85
N ASP A 200 1.16 26.08 11.15
CA ASP A 200 2.02 25.93 9.98
C ASP A 200 1.27 26.31 8.69
N LYS A 201 1.63 27.48 8.16
CA LYS A 201 1.09 28.03 6.90
C LYS A 201 1.77 27.46 5.65
N GLN A 202 2.87 26.72 5.79
CA GLN A 202 3.58 26.11 4.66
C GLN A 202 2.95 24.79 4.22
N ILE A 203 2.11 24.19 5.07
CA ILE A 203 1.38 22.96 4.74
C ILE A 203 0.39 23.24 3.59
N PRO A 204 0.51 22.51 2.46
CA PRO A 204 -0.45 22.61 1.37
C PRO A 204 -1.87 22.23 1.82
N GLN A 205 -2.88 22.96 1.34
CA GLN A 205 -4.27 22.73 1.74
C GLN A 205 -4.76 21.32 1.37
N VAL A 206 -4.33 20.79 0.23
CA VAL A 206 -4.65 19.42 -0.20
C VAL A 206 -4.03 18.37 0.73
N SER A 207 -2.82 18.58 1.23
CA SER A 207 -2.18 17.69 2.21
C SER A 207 -2.90 17.72 3.55
N ARG A 208 -3.30 18.92 4.02
CA ARG A 208 -4.14 19.06 5.21
C ARG A 208 -5.47 18.34 5.03
N LYS A 209 -6.13 18.53 3.89
CA LYS A 209 -7.40 17.87 3.56
C LYS A 209 -7.27 16.35 3.57
N LEU A 210 -6.20 15.79 3.01
CA LEU A 210 -5.93 14.35 3.04
C LEU A 210 -5.85 13.84 4.49
N ALA A 211 -5.03 14.49 5.32
CA ALA A 211 -4.90 14.12 6.74
C ALA A 211 -6.24 14.24 7.50
N GLU A 212 -7.00 15.31 7.26
CA GLU A 212 -8.31 15.52 7.84
C GLU A 212 -9.33 14.44 7.44
N GLN A 213 -9.37 14.03 6.16
CA GLN A 213 -10.24 12.95 5.71
C GLN A 213 -9.90 11.63 6.38
N VAL A 214 -8.61 11.29 6.50
CA VAL A 214 -8.18 10.08 7.23
C VAL A 214 -8.67 10.12 8.68
N LEU A 215 -8.52 11.24 9.39
CA LEU A 215 -9.03 11.40 10.76
C LEU A 215 -10.55 11.25 10.83
N ILE A 216 -11.28 11.89 9.91
CA ILE A 216 -12.75 11.81 9.85
C ILE A 216 -13.18 10.37 9.62
N ASN A 217 -12.58 9.68 8.65
CA ASN A 217 -12.87 8.29 8.31
C ASN A 217 -12.66 7.39 9.53
N CYS A 218 -11.58 7.60 10.27
CA CYS A 218 -11.17 6.77 11.40
C CYS A 218 -11.66 7.26 12.78
N ALA A 219 -12.59 8.22 12.82
CA ALA A 219 -12.98 8.92 14.05
C ALA A 219 -13.47 7.99 15.19
N SER A 220 -14.17 6.90 14.85
CA SER A 220 -14.66 5.93 15.84
C SER A 220 -13.52 5.20 16.56
N LYS A 221 -12.45 4.88 15.84
CA LYS A 221 -11.30 4.16 16.37
C LYS A 221 -10.31 5.10 17.06
N LEU A 222 -10.13 6.31 16.53
CA LEU A 222 -9.09 7.24 16.96
C LEU A 222 -9.36 7.97 18.28
N LYS A 223 -10.57 7.89 18.86
CA LYS A 223 -10.98 8.74 19.99
C LYS A 223 -9.95 8.79 21.13
N THR A 224 -9.49 7.63 21.62
CA THR A 224 -8.52 7.52 22.71
C THR A 224 -7.09 7.75 22.21
N TYR A 225 -6.71 7.11 21.10
CA TYR A 225 -5.36 7.21 20.52
C TYR A 225 -4.96 8.64 20.16
N LEU A 226 -5.89 9.43 19.61
CA LEU A 226 -5.63 10.81 19.20
C LEU A 226 -5.42 11.72 20.41
N ALA A 227 -6.20 11.54 21.48
CA ALA A 227 -6.05 12.32 22.71
C ALA A 227 -4.67 12.09 23.34
N ASP A 228 -4.19 10.85 23.35
CA ASP A 228 -2.87 10.51 23.91
C ASP A 228 -1.73 10.98 22.99
N ALA A 229 -1.86 10.82 21.67
CA ALA A 229 -0.89 11.35 20.72
C ALA A 229 -0.74 12.88 20.80
N VAL A 230 -1.85 13.62 20.99
CA VAL A 230 -1.81 15.08 21.21
C VAL A 230 -1.07 15.41 22.50
N LYS A 231 -1.34 14.73 23.61
CA LYS A 231 -0.62 14.94 24.88
C LYS A 231 0.88 14.67 24.71
N SER A 232 1.25 13.56 24.06
CA SER A 232 2.64 13.18 23.82
C SER A 232 3.39 14.16 22.90
N SER A 233 2.67 14.85 22.01
CA SER A 233 3.28 15.86 21.12
C SER A 233 3.76 17.12 21.85
N GLY A 234 3.23 17.39 23.04
CA GLY A 234 3.48 18.64 23.78
C GLY A 234 2.87 19.90 23.14
N ILE A 235 2.11 19.76 22.06
CA ILE A 235 1.42 20.85 21.36
C ILE A 235 0.00 20.97 21.90
N SER A 236 -0.42 22.20 22.18
CA SER A 236 -1.78 22.49 22.66
C SER A 236 -2.85 22.16 21.62
N LEU A 237 -3.98 21.62 22.06
CA LEU A 237 -5.08 21.15 21.20
C LEU A 237 -5.63 22.24 20.25
N ASP A 238 -5.61 23.51 20.67
CA ASP A 238 -6.08 24.66 19.87
C ASP A 238 -5.27 24.89 18.59
N LYS A 239 -4.03 24.39 18.53
CA LYS A 239 -3.13 24.50 17.38
C LYS A 239 -3.48 23.53 16.25
N TYR A 240 -4.30 22.53 16.51
CA TYR A 240 -4.74 21.56 15.49
C TYR A 240 -6.06 21.97 14.84
N SER A 241 -6.38 21.37 13.70
CA SER A 241 -7.69 21.43 13.05
C SER A 241 -8.82 21.14 14.05
N ASN A 242 -9.97 21.79 13.88
CA ASN A 242 -11.16 21.58 14.75
C ASN A 242 -11.63 20.11 14.72
N ILE A 243 -11.27 19.35 13.68
CA ILE A 243 -11.51 17.91 13.57
C ILE A 243 -10.85 17.15 14.71
N VAL A 244 -9.61 17.50 15.09
CA VAL A 244 -8.88 16.81 16.16
C VAL A 244 -9.61 16.94 17.49
N ALA A 245 -10.02 18.17 17.85
CA ALA A 245 -10.81 18.41 19.06
C ALA A 245 -12.16 17.66 19.02
N SER A 246 -12.86 17.71 17.88
CA SER A 246 -14.16 17.05 17.71
C SER A 246 -14.10 15.52 17.85
N ILE A 247 -12.98 14.90 17.46
CA ILE A 247 -12.75 13.46 17.64
C ILE A 247 -12.42 13.15 19.10
N CYS A 248 -11.50 13.89 19.73
CA CYS A 248 -11.14 13.72 21.15
C CYS A 248 -12.35 13.86 22.08
N GLU A 249 -13.25 14.79 21.79
CA GLU A 249 -14.50 15.02 22.54
C GLU A 249 -15.59 13.97 22.22
N GLY A 250 -15.44 13.21 21.13
CA GLY A 250 -16.40 12.19 20.70
C GLY A 250 -17.63 12.73 19.95
N ALA A 251 -17.63 14.01 19.57
CA ALA A 251 -18.73 14.63 18.81
C ALA A 251 -18.88 14.01 17.41
N LEU A 252 -17.77 13.70 16.73
CA LEU A 252 -17.79 13.15 15.37
C LEU A 252 -18.30 11.70 15.32
N SER A 253 -17.95 10.89 16.32
CA SER A 253 -18.40 9.49 16.39
C SER A 253 -19.91 9.38 16.61
N ALA A 254 -20.50 10.29 17.39
CA ALA A 254 -21.93 10.32 17.64
C ALA A 254 -22.74 10.63 16.36
N LEU A 255 -22.23 11.52 15.50
CA LEU A 255 -22.86 11.86 14.22
C LEU A 255 -22.87 10.68 13.23
N LYS A 256 -21.77 9.90 13.16
CA LYS A 256 -21.70 8.70 12.30
C LYS A 256 -22.64 7.59 12.76
N GLN A 257 -22.76 7.36 14.07
CA GLN A 257 -23.69 6.36 14.61
C GLN A 257 -25.15 6.75 14.35
N ASN A 258 -25.49 8.03 14.43
CA ASN A 258 -26.83 8.52 14.14
C ASN A 258 -27.18 8.50 12.64
N GLY A 259 -26.19 8.73 11.76
CA GLY A 259 -26.37 8.59 10.30
C GLY A 259 -26.57 7.15 9.83
N ALA A 260 -25.87 6.18 10.44
CA ALA A 260 -26.02 4.75 10.11
C ALA A 260 -27.37 4.15 10.54
N VAL A 261 -28.11 4.80 11.45
CA VAL A 261 -29.47 4.40 11.83
C VAL A 261 -30.51 4.94 10.82
N ALA A 262 -30.18 5.98 10.06
CA ALA A 262 -31.10 6.59 9.10
C ALA A 262 -31.09 5.92 7.70
N ASP A 263 -30.07 5.13 7.35
CA ASP A 263 -29.89 4.55 6.01
C ASP A 263 -30.03 3.01 5.96
N LYS A 264 -31.00 2.47 6.69
CA LYS A 264 -31.48 1.09 6.45
C LYS A 264 -32.72 1.09 5.55
N LYS A 265 -32.50 1.27 4.25
CA LYS A 265 -33.32 0.69 3.16
C LYS A 265 -32.67 0.98 1.79
N GLU A 266 -31.74 0.14 1.36
CA GLU A 266 -31.92 -0.75 0.21
C GLU A 266 -30.71 -1.69 0.08
N ASN A 267 -31.01 -2.97 -0.06
CA ASN A 267 -30.06 -4.08 -0.05
C ASN A 267 -29.81 -4.52 -1.49
N SER A 268 -28.56 -4.40 -1.95
CA SER A 268 -28.03 -5.25 -3.02
C SER A 268 -26.52 -5.43 -2.81
N GLN A 269 -26.18 -6.39 -1.97
CA GLN A 269 -24.80 -6.83 -1.72
C GLN A 269 -24.35 -7.76 -2.85
N ASP A 270 -23.22 -7.45 -3.50
CA ASP A 270 -22.59 -8.29 -4.51
C ASP A 270 -22.11 -9.61 -3.85
N PRO A 271 -22.53 -10.79 -4.37
CA PRO A 271 -22.14 -12.10 -3.84
C PRO A 271 -20.62 -12.32 -3.72
N ARG A 272 -19.79 -11.54 -4.44
CA ARG A 272 -18.33 -11.67 -4.40
C ARG A 272 -17.72 -11.12 -3.11
N GLU A 273 -18.32 -10.12 -2.47
CA GLU A 273 -17.75 -9.49 -1.28
C GLU A 273 -17.94 -10.33 0.00
N VAL A 274 -19.02 -11.10 0.05
CA VAL A 274 -19.32 -12.04 1.15
C VAL A 274 -18.42 -13.27 1.09
N ALA A 275 -18.06 -13.73 -0.12
CA ALA A 275 -17.13 -14.84 -0.32
C ALA A 275 -15.70 -14.49 0.14
N VAL A 276 -15.25 -13.25 -0.10
CA VAL A 276 -13.91 -12.79 0.31
C VAL A 276 -13.80 -12.69 1.84
N LYS A 277 -14.83 -12.21 2.55
CA LYS A 277 -14.83 -12.19 4.03
C LYS A 277 -14.86 -13.60 4.64
N ALA A 278 -15.54 -14.56 4.01
CA ALA A 278 -15.60 -15.93 4.50
C ALA A 278 -14.29 -16.71 4.28
N CYS A 279 -13.57 -16.47 3.17
CA CYS A 279 -12.30 -17.14 2.90
C CYS A 279 -11.14 -16.66 3.79
N PHE A 280 -11.08 -15.36 4.14
CA PHE A 280 -10.01 -14.85 5.01
C PHE A 280 -10.12 -15.35 6.46
N PHE A 281 -11.34 -15.54 6.98
CA PHE A 281 -11.55 -16.08 8.33
C PHE A 281 -11.12 -17.55 8.46
N LEU A 282 -11.29 -18.34 7.39
CA LEU A 282 -10.91 -19.76 7.39
C LEU A 282 -9.38 -19.96 7.31
N PHE A 283 -8.65 -19.06 6.65
CA PHE A 283 -7.19 -19.16 6.53
C PHE A 283 -6.47 -18.85 7.85
N ALA A 284 -6.94 -17.87 8.63
CA ALA A 284 -6.36 -17.55 9.93
C ALA A 284 -6.49 -18.72 10.92
N THR A 285 -7.64 -19.41 10.93
CA THR A 285 -7.86 -20.58 11.80
C THR A 285 -7.09 -21.83 11.36
N SER A 286 -6.77 -21.97 10.06
CA SER A 286 -6.05 -23.13 9.54
C SER A 286 -4.55 -23.08 9.85
N ILE A 287 -3.95 -21.88 9.97
CA ILE A 287 -2.54 -21.73 10.34
C ILE A 287 -2.30 -22.06 11.83
N GLU A 288 -3.24 -21.75 12.72
CA GLU A 288 -3.13 -22.11 14.14
C GLU A 288 -3.30 -23.63 14.37
N THR A 289 -4.17 -24.28 13.60
CA THR A 289 -4.37 -25.75 13.70
C THR A 289 -3.20 -26.54 13.13
N LEU A 290 -2.56 -26.09 12.04
CA LEU A 290 -1.35 -26.73 11.50
C LEU A 290 -0.15 -26.62 12.45
N LYS A 291 0.05 -25.46 13.11
CA LYS A 291 1.11 -25.30 14.13
C LYS A 291 0.90 -26.18 15.37
N PHE A 292 -0.35 -26.49 15.71
CA PHE A 292 -0.67 -27.36 16.86
C PHE A 292 -0.45 -28.84 16.56
N VAL A 293 -0.74 -29.30 15.33
CA VAL A 293 -0.51 -30.69 14.91
C VAL A 293 0.99 -31.00 14.80
N ASP A 294 1.78 -30.09 14.25
CA ASP A 294 3.25 -30.24 14.16
C ASP A 294 3.96 -30.25 15.53
N PHE A 295 3.35 -29.66 16.57
CA PHE A 295 3.89 -29.68 17.94
C PHE A 295 3.57 -30.98 18.68
N VAL A 296 2.47 -31.67 18.34
CA VAL A 296 2.05 -32.92 18.97
C VAL A 296 2.75 -34.13 18.34
N GLU A 297 3.10 -34.11 17.05
CA GLU A 297 3.84 -35.20 16.38
C GLU A 297 5.35 -35.24 16.67
N LYS A 298 5.89 -34.25 17.40
CA LYS A 298 7.32 -34.17 17.77
C LYS A 298 7.64 -34.44 19.24
N ARG A 299 6.76 -35.14 19.98
CA ARG A 299 7.06 -35.67 21.32
C ARG A 299 6.85 -37.17 21.43
#